data_AF-A0A4R9A7S8-F1
#
_entry.id   AF-A0A4R9A7S8-F1
#
_cell.length_a   1.000
_cell.length_b   1.000
_cell.length_c   1.000
_cell.angle_alpha   90.00
_cell.angle_beta   90.00
_cell.angle_gamma   90.00
#
_symmetry.space_group_name_H-M   'P 1'
#
loop_
_entity.id
_entity.type
_entity.pdbx_description
1 polymer ?
#
loop_
_entity_poly.entity_id
_entity_poly.type
_entity_poly.pdbx_seq_one_letter_code
_entity_poly.pdbx_strand_id
1 'polypeptide(L)'
;MWIPGVLVAAAAALIAWGVHSLVPALPLLTLAVALGIVAGQLPLLRALLGGVWAPGLEVAGVRFMRLGIVLLGLGLSLTDIADLGWVGIVSTVAIVLGTFGGTWWLGRRLGLPGHQPLLIATGFSVCGASAIGAMSGAIGAKKTDAAVPVALVTLCGTLAIAVLPVLWHPLGLSSLQFGHWVGASVHDVGQVVATAQIAGPAALAVAVVVKLTRVLMLAPIVTVAAVIARRATAATPAAPPAPG
;
A
#
# COMPACT_ATOMS: atom_id res chain seq x y z
N MET A 1 -5.13 25.83 3.75
CA MET A 1 -6.51 25.51 4.19
C MET A 1 -6.87 24.12 3.68
N TRP A 2 -7.34 23.21 4.54
CA TRP A 2 -7.59 21.80 4.22
C TRP A 2 -9.05 21.53 3.80
N ILE A 3 -9.94 22.47 4.09
CA ILE A 3 -11.38 22.39 3.78
C ILE A 3 -11.66 22.09 2.30
N PRO A 4 -11.04 22.77 1.30
CA PRO A 4 -11.39 22.54 -0.10
C PRO A 4 -11.13 21.10 -0.58
N GLY A 5 -9.99 20.52 -0.19
CA GLY A 5 -9.65 19.14 -0.57
C GLY A 5 -10.53 18.10 0.11
N VAL A 6 -10.91 18.33 1.38
CA VAL A 6 -11.85 17.44 2.09
C VAL A 6 -13.23 17.49 1.46
N LEU A 7 -13.73 18.68 1.08
CA LEU A 7 -15.02 18.82 0.41
C LEU A 7 -15.04 18.10 -0.94
N VAL A 8 -13.95 18.18 -1.71
CA VAL A 8 -13.84 17.45 -3.00
C VAL A 8 -13.84 15.94 -2.77
N ALA A 9 -13.12 15.44 -1.78
CA ALA A 9 -13.14 14.02 -1.43
C ALA A 9 -14.55 13.56 -1.00
N ALA A 10 -15.25 14.37 -0.19
CA ALA A 10 -16.62 14.10 0.22
C ALA A 10 -17.59 14.12 -0.97
N ALA A 11 -17.46 15.09 -1.88
CA ALA A 11 -18.27 15.16 -3.09
C ALA A 11 -18.05 13.92 -3.99
N ALA A 12 -16.81 13.52 -4.20
CA ALA A 12 -16.49 12.31 -4.96
C ALA A 12 -17.09 11.05 -4.31
N ALA A 13 -17.04 10.93 -2.98
CA ALA A 13 -17.66 9.83 -2.25
C ALA A 13 -19.20 9.83 -2.38
N LEU A 14 -19.84 10.99 -2.31
CA LEU A 14 -21.29 11.14 -2.49
C LEU A 14 -21.72 10.80 -3.92
N ILE A 15 -20.95 11.22 -4.94
CA ILE A 15 -21.20 10.84 -6.33
C ILE A 15 -21.10 9.32 -6.48
N ALA A 16 -20.03 8.72 -5.94
CA ALA A 16 -19.86 7.29 -6.00
C ALA A 16 -21.00 6.54 -5.30
N TRP A 17 -21.50 7.08 -4.18
CA TRP A 17 -22.63 6.52 -3.43
C TRP A 17 -23.95 6.62 -4.20
N GLY A 18 -24.22 7.76 -4.83
CA GLY A 18 -25.40 7.95 -5.67
C GLY A 18 -25.41 7.03 -6.90
N VAL A 19 -24.24 6.73 -7.48
CA VAL A 19 -24.17 5.77 -8.59
C VAL A 19 -24.33 4.33 -8.09
N HIS A 20 -23.72 3.98 -6.95
CA HIS A 20 -23.88 2.65 -6.35
C HIS A 20 -25.35 2.36 -5.99
N SER A 21 -26.10 3.35 -5.50
CA SER A 21 -27.52 3.16 -5.19
C SER A 21 -28.38 2.92 -6.43
N LEU A 22 -27.99 3.46 -7.59
CA LEU A 22 -28.64 3.22 -8.87
C LEU A 22 -28.19 1.90 -9.53
N VAL A 23 -26.92 1.54 -9.37
CA VAL A 23 -26.31 0.32 -9.93
C VAL A 23 -25.57 -0.43 -8.82
N PRO A 24 -26.28 -1.23 -7.99
CA PRO A 24 -25.68 -1.93 -6.85
C PRO A 24 -24.56 -2.91 -7.22
N ALA A 25 -24.52 -3.36 -8.48
CA ALA A 25 -23.49 -4.23 -9.02
C ALA A 25 -22.10 -3.56 -9.08
N LEU A 26 -22.01 -2.22 -9.02
CA LEU A 26 -20.75 -1.49 -9.01
C LEU A 26 -20.37 -1.15 -7.56
N PRO A 27 -19.30 -1.73 -6.99
CA PRO A 27 -18.91 -1.43 -5.63
C PRO A 27 -18.53 0.04 -5.45
N LEU A 28 -18.97 0.62 -4.33
CA LEU A 28 -18.77 2.03 -4.01
C LEU A 28 -17.30 2.47 -4.12
N LEU A 29 -16.38 1.73 -3.50
CA LEU A 29 -14.97 2.16 -3.47
C LEU A 29 -14.26 1.95 -4.80
N THR A 30 -14.63 0.94 -5.61
CA THR A 30 -14.09 0.82 -6.97
C THR A 30 -14.47 2.03 -7.81
N LEU A 31 -15.69 2.54 -7.64
CA LEU A 31 -16.13 3.74 -8.34
C LEU A 31 -15.43 5.00 -7.81
N ALA A 32 -15.24 5.12 -6.49
CA ALA A 32 -14.48 6.23 -5.91
C ALA A 32 -13.02 6.26 -6.41
N VAL A 33 -12.38 5.08 -6.52
CA VAL A 33 -11.03 4.95 -7.10
C VAL A 33 -11.04 5.33 -8.58
N ALA A 34 -12.01 4.85 -9.36
CA ALA A 34 -12.14 5.20 -10.77
C ALA A 34 -12.30 6.72 -10.98
N LEU A 35 -13.15 7.39 -10.17
CA LEU A 35 -13.31 8.84 -10.19
C LEU A 35 -11.99 9.55 -9.88
N GLY A 36 -11.22 9.08 -8.89
CA GLY A 36 -9.91 9.63 -8.57
C GLY A 36 -8.91 9.50 -9.72
N ILE A 37 -8.88 8.36 -10.40
CA ILE A 37 -8.03 8.12 -11.57
C ILE A 37 -8.40 9.07 -12.72
N VAL A 38 -9.70 9.16 -13.05
CA VAL A 38 -10.20 10.04 -14.11
C VAL A 38 -9.90 11.52 -13.78
N ALA A 39 -10.12 11.94 -12.53
CA ALA A 39 -9.79 13.29 -12.09
C ALA A 39 -8.29 13.60 -12.20
N GLY A 40 -7.42 12.62 -11.92
CA GLY A 40 -5.97 12.77 -12.07
C GLY A 40 -5.49 12.88 -13.51
N GLN A 41 -6.27 12.41 -14.48
CA GLN A 41 -5.96 12.48 -15.91
C GLN A 41 -6.38 13.80 -16.57
N LEU A 42 -7.32 14.52 -15.98
CA LEU A 42 -7.81 15.81 -16.50
C LEU A 42 -6.86 16.95 -16.08
N PRO A 43 -6.27 17.72 -17.03
CA PRO A 43 -5.21 18.68 -16.73
C PRO A 43 -5.63 19.80 -15.78
N LEU A 44 -6.88 20.28 -15.89
CA LEU A 44 -7.45 21.27 -14.97
C LEU A 44 -7.55 20.72 -13.55
N LEU A 45 -8.12 19.53 -13.39
CA LEU A 45 -8.28 18.89 -12.08
C LEU A 45 -6.93 18.50 -11.50
N ARG A 46 -5.98 18.06 -12.31
CA ARG A 46 -4.61 17.76 -11.89
C ARG A 46 -3.91 18.97 -11.26
N ALA A 47 -4.09 20.16 -11.84
CA ALA A 47 -3.55 21.40 -11.27
C ALA A 47 -4.18 21.72 -9.90
N LEU A 48 -5.49 21.47 -9.74
CA LEU A 48 -6.21 21.69 -8.48
C LEU A 48 -5.84 20.64 -7.41
N LEU A 49 -5.71 19.36 -7.82
CA LEU A 49 -5.27 18.23 -7.00
C LEU A 49 -3.87 18.46 -6.40
N GLY A 50 -2.94 19.00 -7.21
CA GLY A 50 -1.58 19.35 -6.77
C GLY A 50 -1.44 20.72 -6.11
N GLY A 51 -2.50 21.54 -6.14
CA GLY A 51 -2.52 22.89 -5.60
C GLY A 51 -3.45 23.02 -4.40
N VAL A 52 -4.59 23.69 -4.59
CA VAL A 52 -5.51 24.10 -3.51
C VAL A 52 -6.14 22.90 -2.78
N TRP A 53 -6.32 21.76 -3.45
CA TRP A 53 -6.96 20.58 -2.85
C TRP A 53 -5.97 19.63 -2.16
N ALA A 54 -4.67 19.72 -2.46
CA ALA A 54 -3.66 18.79 -1.96
C ALA A 54 -3.68 18.62 -0.43
N PRO A 55 -3.73 19.69 0.40
CA PRO A 55 -3.68 19.55 1.85
C PRO A 55 -4.91 18.83 2.43
N GLY A 56 -6.09 19.03 1.82
CA GLY A 56 -7.32 18.38 2.26
C GLY A 56 -7.38 16.91 1.86
N LEU A 57 -6.91 16.60 0.65
CA LEU A 57 -6.81 15.22 0.17
C LEU A 57 -5.80 14.40 0.98
N GLU A 58 -4.69 15.02 1.42
CA GLU A 58 -3.75 14.37 2.33
C GLU A 58 -4.40 14.04 3.68
N VAL A 59 -5.16 14.99 4.25
CA VAL A 59 -5.90 14.75 5.50
C VAL A 59 -6.91 13.61 5.33
N ALA A 60 -7.67 13.59 4.24
CA ALA A 60 -8.61 12.51 3.97
C ALA A 60 -7.92 11.16 3.75
N GLY A 61 -6.91 11.12 2.89
CA GLY A 61 -6.18 9.91 2.52
C GLY A 61 -5.33 9.31 3.65
N VAL A 62 -4.91 10.12 4.63
CA VAL A 62 -4.09 9.65 5.77
C VAL A 62 -4.91 9.56 7.04
N ARG A 63 -5.51 10.67 7.51
CA ARG A 63 -6.14 10.72 8.84
C ARG A 63 -7.49 10.02 8.85
N PHE A 64 -8.37 10.33 7.90
CA PHE A 64 -9.69 9.69 7.84
C PHE A 64 -9.58 8.22 7.45
N MET A 65 -8.67 7.88 6.53
CA MET A 65 -8.37 6.47 6.21
C MET A 65 -7.93 5.69 7.46
N ARG A 66 -6.97 6.22 8.24
CA ARG A 66 -6.53 5.58 9.49
C ARG A 66 -7.66 5.44 10.50
N LEU A 67 -8.49 6.48 10.66
CA LEU A 67 -9.66 6.41 11.53
C LEU A 67 -10.62 5.32 11.08
N GLY A 68 -10.90 5.22 9.77
CA GLY A 68 -11.71 4.17 9.19
C GLY A 68 -11.14 2.78 9.43
N ILE A 69 -9.82 2.59 9.30
CA ILE A 69 -9.13 1.32 9.61
C ILE A 69 -9.27 0.98 11.09
N VAL A 70 -9.11 1.95 11.99
CA VAL A 70 -9.28 1.74 13.45
C VAL A 70 -10.72 1.34 13.76
N LEU A 71 -11.71 2.06 13.22
CA LEU A 71 -13.13 1.74 13.41
C LEU A 71 -13.49 0.38 12.82
N LEU A 72 -12.97 0.04 11.64
CA LEU A 72 -13.13 -1.28 11.03
C LEU A 72 -12.56 -2.35 11.96
N GLY A 73 -11.35 -2.12 12.49
CA GLY A 73 -10.71 -3.02 13.46
C GLY A 73 -11.51 -3.18 14.75
N LEU A 74 -12.15 -2.13 15.27
CA LEU A 74 -13.06 -2.22 16.41
C LEU A 74 -14.34 -3.01 16.10
N GLY A 75 -14.76 -3.05 14.83
CA GLY A 75 -15.88 -3.83 14.35
C GLY A 75 -15.55 -5.29 13.98
N LEU A 76 -14.26 -5.66 13.96
CA LEU A 76 -13.84 -7.05 13.74
C LEU A 76 -14.04 -7.85 15.04
N SER A 77 -14.61 -9.05 14.92
CA SER A 77 -14.67 -9.94 16.07
C SER A 77 -13.26 -10.44 16.40
N LEU A 78 -12.93 -10.50 17.70
CA LEU A 78 -11.70 -11.16 18.18
C LEU A 78 -11.62 -12.62 17.71
N THR A 79 -12.76 -13.25 17.41
CA THR A 79 -12.82 -14.60 16.83
C THR A 79 -12.30 -14.65 15.39
N ASP A 80 -12.60 -13.65 14.56
CA ASP A 80 -12.14 -13.61 13.15
C ASP A 80 -10.61 -13.49 13.06
N ILE A 81 -10.01 -12.81 14.03
CA ILE A 81 -8.55 -12.69 14.17
C ILE A 81 -7.95 -13.98 14.76
N ALA A 82 -8.62 -14.58 15.73
CA ALA A 82 -8.20 -15.84 16.36
C ALA A 82 -8.23 -17.01 15.35
N ASP A 83 -9.21 -17.03 14.45
CA ASP A 83 -9.35 -18.06 13.40
C ASP A 83 -8.24 -17.98 12.34
N LEU A 84 -7.62 -16.81 12.15
CA LEU A 84 -6.43 -16.70 11.31
C LEU A 84 -5.25 -17.51 11.89
N GLY A 85 -5.23 -17.62 13.22
CA GLY A 85 -4.34 -18.48 13.99
C GLY A 85 -2.85 -18.22 13.78
N TRP A 86 -2.03 -19.06 14.42
CA TRP A 86 -0.58 -19.04 14.23
C TRP A 86 -0.19 -19.31 12.77
N VAL A 87 -0.95 -20.13 12.08
CA VAL A 87 -0.70 -20.51 10.68
C VAL A 87 -0.78 -19.31 9.75
N GLY A 88 -1.78 -18.44 9.89
CA GLY A 88 -1.92 -17.25 9.07
C GLY A 88 -0.81 -16.22 9.31
N ILE A 89 -0.40 -16.03 10.56
CA ILE A 89 0.73 -15.15 10.92
C ILE A 89 2.03 -15.69 10.30
N VAL A 90 2.36 -16.96 10.52
CA VAL A 90 3.59 -17.57 9.98
C VAL A 90 3.61 -17.54 8.46
N SER A 91 2.48 -17.87 7.82
CA SER A 91 2.35 -17.83 6.37
C SER A 91 2.55 -16.41 5.84
N THR A 92 1.97 -15.40 6.52
CA THR A 92 2.14 -13.99 6.13
C THR A 92 3.60 -13.56 6.27
N VAL A 93 4.27 -13.93 7.37
CA VAL A 93 5.69 -13.64 7.58
C VAL A 93 6.54 -14.30 6.49
N ALA A 94 6.29 -15.57 6.17
CA ALA A 94 6.99 -16.28 5.12
C ALA A 94 6.79 -15.63 3.74
N ILE A 95 5.57 -15.22 3.41
CA ILE A 95 5.26 -14.49 2.17
C ILE A 95 6.00 -13.14 2.12
N VAL A 96 6.03 -12.38 3.22
CA VAL A 96 6.75 -11.10 3.29
C VAL A 96 8.24 -11.31 3.05
N LEU A 97 8.86 -12.26 3.76
CA LEU A 97 10.29 -12.54 3.65
C LEU A 97 10.65 -13.08 2.26
N GLY A 98 9.86 -14.02 1.73
CA GLY A 98 10.05 -14.57 0.39
C GLY A 98 9.88 -13.52 -0.70
N THR A 99 8.83 -12.70 -0.61
CA THR A 99 8.59 -11.60 -1.55
C THR A 99 9.70 -10.55 -1.46
N PHE A 100 10.09 -10.14 -0.25
CA PHE A 100 11.17 -9.17 -0.05
C PHE A 100 12.50 -9.69 -0.59
N GLY A 101 12.89 -10.91 -0.21
CA GLY A 101 14.14 -11.52 -0.66
C GLY A 101 14.16 -11.72 -2.18
N GLY A 102 13.07 -12.25 -2.74
CA GLY A 102 12.95 -12.51 -4.18
C GLY A 102 12.98 -11.23 -5.02
N THR A 103 12.19 -10.22 -4.64
CA THR A 103 12.17 -8.93 -5.34
C THR A 103 13.48 -8.16 -5.20
N TRP A 104 14.11 -8.19 -4.03
CA TRP A 104 15.42 -7.58 -3.82
C TRP A 104 16.50 -8.26 -4.67
N TRP A 105 16.54 -9.60 -4.66
CA TRP A 105 17.45 -10.38 -5.46
C TRP A 105 17.26 -10.13 -6.96
N LEU A 106 16.01 -10.14 -7.43
CA LEU A 106 15.68 -9.87 -8.82
C LEU A 106 16.07 -8.45 -9.23
N GLY A 107 15.77 -7.44 -8.41
CA GLY A 107 16.14 -6.06 -8.67
C GLY A 107 17.66 -5.87 -8.77
N ARG A 108 18.43 -6.59 -7.95
CA ARG A 108 19.89 -6.62 -8.06
C ARG A 108 20.38 -7.30 -9.34
N ARG A 109 19.75 -8.41 -9.75
CA ARG A 109 20.10 -9.15 -10.97
C ARG A 109 19.79 -8.35 -12.23
N LEU A 110 18.75 -7.51 -12.20
CA LEU A 110 18.39 -6.57 -13.26
C LEU A 110 19.30 -5.33 -13.29
N GLY A 111 20.24 -5.19 -12.34
CA GLY A 111 21.19 -4.07 -12.32
C GLY A 111 20.55 -2.72 -11.96
N LEU A 112 19.45 -2.72 -11.19
CA LEU A 112 18.81 -1.47 -10.79
C LEU A 112 19.76 -0.61 -9.93
N PRO A 113 19.81 0.72 -10.18
CA PRO A 113 20.79 1.59 -9.56
C PRO A 113 20.47 1.91 -8.10
N GLY A 114 21.53 2.22 -7.34
CA GLY A 114 21.42 2.79 -5.99
C GLY A 114 20.58 1.93 -5.05
N HIS A 115 19.59 2.54 -4.42
CA HIS A 115 18.72 1.88 -3.44
C HIS A 115 17.43 1.31 -4.06
N GLN A 116 17.22 1.43 -5.38
CA GLN A 116 15.98 0.98 -6.02
C GLN A 116 15.61 -0.48 -5.74
N PRO A 117 16.52 -1.48 -5.81
CA PRO A 117 16.17 -2.86 -5.47
C PRO A 117 15.56 -3.01 -4.08
N LEU A 118 16.13 -2.32 -3.09
CA LEU A 118 15.69 -2.39 -1.70
C LEU A 118 14.35 -1.67 -1.51
N LEU A 119 14.18 -0.52 -2.14
CA LEU A 119 12.93 0.25 -2.07
C LEU A 119 11.78 -0.49 -2.76
N ILE A 120 12.01 -1.09 -3.94
CA ILE A 120 11.02 -1.95 -4.62
C ILE A 120 10.66 -3.13 -3.72
N ALA A 121 11.67 -3.83 -3.17
CA ALA A 121 11.41 -4.97 -2.30
C ALA A 121 10.59 -4.62 -1.08
N THR A 122 10.90 -3.50 -0.44
CA THR A 122 10.15 -3.01 0.73
C THR A 122 8.72 -2.63 0.36
N GLY A 123 8.54 -1.92 -0.76
CA GLY A 123 7.21 -1.50 -1.23
C GLY A 123 6.31 -2.68 -1.59
N PHE A 124 6.85 -3.67 -2.32
CA PHE A 124 6.08 -4.82 -2.78
C PHE A 124 5.76 -5.80 -1.65
N SER A 125 6.65 -5.98 -0.67
CA SER A 125 6.43 -6.97 0.39
C SER A 125 5.57 -6.46 1.56
N VAL A 126 5.51 -5.16 1.84
CA VAL A 126 4.85 -4.61 3.04
C VAL A 126 3.56 -3.83 2.71
N CYS A 127 3.65 -2.50 2.57
CA CYS A 127 2.51 -1.60 2.43
C CYS A 127 2.73 -0.47 1.40
N GLY A 128 3.54 -0.76 0.38
CA GLY A 128 3.64 0.09 -0.79
C GLY A 128 4.39 1.41 -0.57
N ALA A 129 3.80 2.53 -0.98
CA ALA A 129 4.48 3.83 -1.01
C ALA A 129 4.91 4.32 0.39
N SER A 130 4.10 4.04 1.42
CA SER A 130 4.44 4.40 2.80
C SER A 130 5.65 3.64 3.33
N ALA A 131 5.76 2.34 3.01
CA ALA A 131 6.95 1.54 3.32
C ALA A 131 8.20 2.03 2.59
N ILE A 132 8.07 2.41 1.32
CA ILE A 132 9.16 3.01 0.54
C ILE A 132 9.64 4.31 1.19
N GLY A 133 8.72 5.18 1.62
CA GLY A 133 9.06 6.41 2.32
C GLY A 133 9.83 6.16 3.62
N ALA A 134 9.36 5.24 4.45
CA ALA A 134 10.01 4.86 5.70
C ALA A 134 11.42 4.28 5.46
N MET A 135 11.55 3.35 4.52
CA MET A 135 12.84 2.74 4.18
C MET A 135 13.82 3.77 3.58
N SER A 136 13.34 4.61 2.67
CA SER A 136 14.12 5.68 2.05
C SER A 136 14.72 6.63 3.08
N GLY A 137 13.90 7.06 4.06
CA GLY A 137 14.37 7.89 5.17
C GLY A 137 15.38 7.16 6.07
N ALA A 138 15.19 5.87 6.33
CA ALA A 138 16.05 5.09 7.22
C ALA A 138 17.45 4.80 6.65
N ILE A 139 17.57 4.65 5.33
CA ILE A 139 18.85 4.36 4.65
C ILE A 139 19.47 5.60 3.98
N GLY A 140 18.81 6.76 4.05
CA GLY A 140 19.27 7.98 3.39
C GLY A 140 19.23 7.92 1.85
N ALA A 141 18.22 7.27 1.28
CA ALA A 141 18.10 7.14 -0.18
C ALA A 141 17.74 8.48 -0.84
N LYS A 142 18.19 8.65 -2.09
CA LYS A 142 17.87 9.84 -2.88
C LYS A 142 16.38 9.82 -3.24
N LYS A 143 15.74 11.00 -3.30
CA LYS A 143 14.34 11.13 -3.75
C LYS A 143 14.11 10.51 -5.14
N THR A 144 15.10 10.59 -6.02
CA THR A 144 15.10 9.99 -7.36
C THR A 144 15.02 8.46 -7.31
N ASP A 145 15.62 7.82 -6.30
CA ASP A 145 15.60 6.37 -6.14
C ASP A 145 14.22 5.89 -5.67
N ALA A 146 13.44 6.72 -4.98
CA ALA A 146 12.11 6.38 -4.48
C ALA A 146 10.99 6.60 -5.50
N ALA A 147 11.18 7.47 -6.50
CA ALA A 147 10.15 7.81 -7.48
C ALA A 147 9.67 6.59 -8.29
N VAL A 148 10.60 5.80 -8.84
CA VAL A 148 10.28 4.59 -9.62
C VAL A 148 9.59 3.52 -8.77
N PRO A 149 10.11 3.12 -7.59
CA PRO A 149 9.42 2.19 -6.71
C PRO A 149 8.00 2.62 -6.36
N VAL A 150 7.79 3.91 -6.00
CA VAL A 150 6.45 4.42 -5.67
C VAL A 150 5.50 4.32 -6.86
N ALA A 151 5.98 4.69 -8.06
CA ALA A 151 5.18 4.59 -9.28
C ALA A 151 4.79 3.13 -9.58
N LEU A 152 5.74 2.20 -9.52
CA LEU A 152 5.51 0.78 -9.80
C LEU A 152 4.51 0.16 -8.83
N VAL A 153 4.70 0.39 -7.53
CA VAL A 153 3.78 -0.10 -6.49
C VAL A 153 2.38 0.46 -6.70
N THR A 154 2.27 1.77 -6.99
CA THR A 154 0.97 2.43 -7.19
C THR A 154 0.25 1.87 -8.41
N LEU A 155 1.00 1.65 -9.50
CA LEU A 155 0.49 1.07 -10.73
C LEU A 155 0.02 -0.37 -10.50
N CYS A 156 0.89 -1.24 -9.95
CA CYS A 156 0.56 -2.64 -9.67
C CYS A 156 -0.60 -2.77 -8.68
N GLY A 157 -0.62 -1.96 -7.62
CA GLY A 157 -1.71 -1.92 -6.66
C GLY A 157 -3.03 -1.48 -7.28
N THR A 158 -3.01 -0.45 -8.14
CA THR A 158 -4.21 0.02 -8.85
C THR A 158 -4.72 -1.04 -9.83
N LEU A 159 -3.82 -1.70 -10.56
CA LEU A 159 -4.17 -2.81 -11.45
C LEU A 159 -4.82 -3.97 -10.68
N ALA A 160 -4.34 -4.28 -9.48
CA ALA A 160 -4.88 -5.35 -8.66
C ALA A 160 -6.37 -5.15 -8.29
N ILE A 161 -6.81 -3.89 -8.16
CA ILE A 161 -8.23 -3.56 -7.88
C ILE A 161 -9.14 -4.03 -9.01
N ALA A 162 -8.68 -4.00 -10.27
CA ALA A 162 -9.44 -4.45 -11.42
C ALA A 162 -9.21 -5.94 -11.71
N VAL A 163 -7.96 -6.40 -11.62
CA VAL A 163 -7.55 -7.73 -12.05
C VAL A 163 -7.98 -8.82 -11.06
N LEU A 164 -7.79 -8.62 -9.75
CA LEU A 164 -8.08 -9.67 -8.76
C LEU A 164 -9.57 -10.07 -8.74
N PRO A 165 -10.53 -9.13 -8.77
CA PRO A 165 -11.95 -9.48 -8.86
C PRO A 165 -12.31 -10.34 -10.06
N VAL A 166 -11.74 -10.02 -11.24
CA VAL A 166 -11.98 -10.77 -12.48
C VAL A 166 -11.41 -12.18 -12.40
N LEU A 167 -10.27 -12.35 -11.72
CA LEU A 167 -9.65 -13.66 -11.52
C LEU A 167 -10.29 -14.48 -10.41
N TRP A 168 -11.15 -13.90 -9.56
CA TRP A 168 -11.73 -14.59 -8.42
C TRP A 168 -12.54 -15.83 -8.83
N HIS A 169 -13.56 -15.65 -9.68
CA HIS A 169 -14.43 -16.76 -10.09
C HIS A 169 -13.72 -17.81 -10.95
N PRO A 170 -12.90 -17.46 -11.96
CA PRO A 170 -12.16 -18.46 -12.75
C PRO A 170 -11.23 -19.35 -11.93
N LEU A 171 -10.68 -18.83 -10.83
CA LEU A 171 -9.81 -19.60 -9.93
C LEU A 171 -10.59 -20.43 -8.89
N GLY A 172 -11.92 -20.30 -8.83
CA GLY A 172 -12.76 -21.06 -7.92
C GLY A 172 -12.51 -20.79 -6.43
N LEU A 173 -11.96 -19.62 -6.08
CA LEU A 173 -11.61 -19.30 -4.69
C LEU A 173 -12.88 -19.03 -3.87
N SER A 174 -12.89 -19.46 -2.62
CA SER A 174 -13.90 -19.01 -1.65
C SER A 174 -13.71 -17.52 -1.31
N SER A 175 -14.73 -16.87 -0.76
CA SER A 175 -14.62 -15.47 -0.32
C SER A 175 -13.47 -15.24 0.66
N LEU A 176 -13.26 -16.17 1.60
CA LEU A 176 -12.15 -16.10 2.55
C LEU A 176 -10.79 -16.25 1.86
N GLN A 177 -10.65 -17.21 0.95
CA GLN A 177 -9.41 -17.39 0.18
C GLN A 177 -9.09 -16.16 -0.67
N PHE A 178 -10.11 -15.56 -1.28
CA PHE A 178 -9.98 -14.30 -2.00
C PHE A 178 -9.53 -13.16 -1.07
N GLY A 179 -10.11 -13.05 0.13
CA GLY A 179 -9.68 -12.10 1.15
C GLY A 179 -8.21 -12.27 1.54
N HIS A 180 -7.77 -13.49 1.83
CA HIS A 180 -6.36 -13.80 2.11
C HIS A 180 -5.46 -13.36 0.95
N TRP A 181 -5.84 -13.70 -0.28
CA TRP A 181 -5.04 -13.39 -1.47
C TRP A 181 -4.94 -11.88 -1.70
N VAL A 182 -6.05 -11.15 -1.58
CA VAL A 182 -6.08 -9.68 -1.70
C VAL A 182 -5.19 -9.04 -0.61
N GLY A 183 -5.33 -9.44 0.65
CA GLY A 183 -4.49 -8.93 1.74
C GLY A 183 -3.00 -9.21 1.55
N ALA A 184 -2.66 -10.38 1.00
CA ALA A 184 -1.29 -10.81 0.74
C ALA A 184 -0.65 -10.11 -0.48
N SER A 185 -1.44 -9.72 -1.49
CA SER A 185 -0.92 -9.27 -2.79
C SER A 185 -1.08 -7.77 -3.05
N VAL A 186 -2.16 -7.13 -2.56
CA VAL A 186 -2.42 -5.72 -2.81
C VAL A 186 -1.52 -4.86 -1.92
N HIS A 187 -1.02 -3.76 -2.47
CA HIS A 187 0.08 -3.00 -1.88
C HIS A 187 -0.34 -1.93 -0.88
N ASP A 188 -1.51 -1.30 -1.05
CA ASP A 188 -2.02 -0.27 -0.14
C ASP A 188 -3.27 -0.74 0.61
N VAL A 189 -3.50 -0.24 1.83
CA VAL A 189 -4.64 -0.63 2.65
C VAL A 189 -5.96 -0.16 2.02
N GLY A 190 -6.01 1.06 1.46
CA GLY A 190 -7.22 1.55 0.80
C GLY A 190 -7.60 0.69 -0.41
N GLN A 191 -6.59 0.21 -1.15
CA GLN A 191 -6.79 -0.68 -2.29
C GLN A 191 -7.24 -2.08 -1.84
N VAL A 192 -6.70 -2.60 -0.73
CA VAL A 192 -7.16 -3.85 -0.11
C VAL A 192 -8.65 -3.75 0.23
N VAL A 193 -9.05 -2.68 0.92
CA VAL A 193 -10.46 -2.47 1.31
C VAL A 193 -11.34 -2.37 0.06
N ALA A 194 -10.91 -1.59 -0.93
CA ALA A 194 -11.65 -1.42 -2.18
C ALA A 194 -11.86 -2.73 -2.95
N THR A 195 -10.89 -3.64 -2.90
CA THR A 195 -10.90 -4.91 -3.63
C THR A 195 -11.61 -6.02 -2.85
N ALA A 196 -11.31 -6.19 -1.57
CA ALA A 196 -11.80 -7.31 -0.77
C ALA A 196 -13.29 -7.19 -0.40
N GLN A 197 -13.82 -5.97 -0.28
CA GLN A 197 -15.22 -5.73 0.09
C GLN A 197 -16.22 -6.42 -0.84
N ILE A 198 -15.86 -6.65 -2.12
CA ILE A 198 -16.75 -7.26 -3.11
C ILE A 198 -17.09 -8.71 -2.74
N ALA A 199 -16.21 -9.37 -1.99
CA ALA A 199 -16.37 -10.74 -1.51
C ALA A 199 -17.06 -10.80 -0.13
N GLY A 200 -17.50 -9.64 0.40
CA GLY A 200 -18.27 -9.52 1.62
C GLY A 200 -17.44 -9.18 2.88
N PRO A 201 -18.12 -8.94 4.01
CA PRO A 201 -17.49 -8.46 5.25
C PRO A 201 -16.41 -9.40 5.81
N ALA A 202 -16.64 -10.71 5.76
CA ALA A 202 -15.68 -11.70 6.25
C ALA A 202 -14.38 -11.72 5.42
N ALA A 203 -14.48 -11.63 4.09
CA ALA A 203 -13.32 -11.53 3.22
C ALA A 203 -12.52 -10.24 3.46
N LEU A 204 -13.23 -9.12 3.64
CA LEU A 204 -12.64 -7.83 3.96
C LEU A 204 -11.89 -7.87 5.30
N ALA A 205 -12.52 -8.44 6.34
CA ALA A 205 -11.92 -8.60 7.66
C ALA A 205 -10.57 -9.31 7.56
N VAL A 206 -10.55 -10.48 6.92
CA VAL A 206 -9.33 -11.25 6.81
C VAL A 206 -8.27 -10.56 5.94
N ALA A 207 -8.67 -9.93 4.82
CA ALA A 207 -7.74 -9.19 3.98
C ALA A 207 -7.05 -8.06 4.75
N VAL A 208 -7.80 -7.35 5.60
CA VAL A 208 -7.27 -6.28 6.45
C VAL A 208 -6.34 -6.83 7.51
N VAL A 209 -6.69 -7.94 8.18
CA VAL A 209 -5.80 -8.54 9.18
C VAL A 209 -4.47 -8.97 8.54
N VAL A 210 -4.49 -9.73 7.45
CA VAL A 210 -3.29 -10.13 6.71
C VAL A 210 -2.46 -8.89 6.32
N LYS A 211 -3.12 -7.83 5.82
CA LYS A 211 -2.45 -6.61 5.42
C LYS A 211 -1.79 -5.88 6.60
N LEU A 212 -2.47 -5.77 7.74
CA LEU A 212 -1.94 -5.14 8.94
C LEU A 212 -0.78 -5.93 9.53
N THR A 213 -0.84 -7.27 9.52
CA THR A 213 0.30 -8.12 9.91
C THR A 213 1.54 -7.81 9.06
N ARG A 214 1.37 -7.61 7.74
CA ARG A 214 2.49 -7.19 6.86
C ARG A 214 3.01 -5.81 7.22
N VAL A 215 2.12 -4.86 7.50
CA VAL A 215 2.49 -3.50 7.91
C VAL A 215 3.33 -3.51 9.19
N LEU A 216 2.99 -4.38 10.15
CA LEU A 216 3.78 -4.54 11.39
C LEU A 216 5.20 -5.06 11.13
N MET A 217 5.42 -5.85 10.08
CA MET A 217 6.75 -6.29 9.67
C MET A 217 7.64 -5.17 9.11
N LEU A 218 7.09 -3.99 8.81
CA LEU A 218 7.88 -2.86 8.35
C LEU A 218 8.94 -2.46 9.38
N ALA A 219 8.56 -2.39 10.66
CA ALA A 219 9.45 -1.97 11.73
C ALA A 219 10.74 -2.82 11.79
N PRO A 220 10.68 -4.15 11.93
CA PRO A 220 11.91 -4.96 11.97
C PRO A 220 12.71 -4.88 10.67
N ILE A 221 12.07 -4.87 9.49
CA ILE A 221 12.76 -4.80 8.20
C ILE A 221 13.55 -3.48 8.06
N VAL A 222 12.91 -2.35 8.40
CA VAL A 222 13.53 -1.04 8.35
C VAL A 222 14.67 -0.92 9.36
N THR A 223 14.49 -1.43 10.59
CA THR A 223 15.54 -1.42 11.61
C THR A 223 16.77 -2.19 11.16
N VAL A 224 16.60 -3.41 10.63
CA VAL A 224 17.71 -4.23 10.13
C VAL A 224 18.43 -3.52 8.99
N ALA A 225 17.69 -3.00 8.01
CA ALA A 225 18.28 -2.27 6.88
C ALA A 225 19.07 -1.03 7.33
N ALA A 226 18.52 -0.25 8.27
CA ALA A 226 19.19 0.93 8.82
C ALA A 226 20.50 0.58 9.56
N VAL A 227 20.49 -0.51 10.35
CA VAL A 227 21.69 -1.00 11.03
C VAL A 227 22.77 -1.43 10.03
N ILE A 228 22.40 -2.18 8.98
CA ILE A 228 23.34 -2.60 7.95
C ILE A 228 23.93 -1.39 7.21
N ALA A 229 23.09 -0.43 6.81
CA ALA A 229 23.52 0.78 6.12
C ALA A 229 24.51 1.60 6.96
N ARG A 230 24.24 1.77 8.25
CA ARG A 230 25.15 2.47 9.20
C ARG A 230 26.50 1.76 9.38
N ARG A 231 26.52 0.43 9.36
CA ARG A 231 27.78 -0.33 9.50
C ARG A 231 28.65 -0.21 8.24
N ALA A 232 28.02 -0.13 7.07
CA ALA A 232 28.74 0.04 5.81
C ALA A 232 29.44 1.41 5.72
N THR A 233 28.81 2.48 6.22
CA THR A 233 29.43 3.83 6.25
C THR A 233 30.54 3.96 7.28
N ALA A 234 30.43 3.28 8.42
CA ALA A 234 31.46 3.29 9.47
C ALA A 234 32.76 2.54 9.08
N ALA A 235 32.71 1.67 8.08
CA ALA A 235 33.84 0.85 7.64
C ALA A 235 34.75 1.53 6.59
N THR A 236 34.39 2.72 6.08
CA THR A 236 35.23 3.47 5.12
C THR A 236 36.26 4.31 5.87
N PRO A 237 37.58 4.03 5.77
CA PRO A 237 38.60 4.84 6.42
C PRO A 237 38.60 6.26 5.86
N ALA A 238 38.67 7.26 6.75
CA ALA A 238 38.81 8.66 6.33
C ALA A 238 40.07 8.83 5.48
N ALA A 239 39.93 9.45 4.31
CA ALA A 239 41.08 9.77 3.46
C ALA A 239 42.04 10.72 4.22
N PRO A 240 43.37 10.54 4.10
CA PRO A 240 44.33 11.43 4.74
C PRO A 240 44.12 12.87 4.26
N PRO A 241 44.30 13.88 5.14
CA PRO A 241 44.20 15.28 4.73
C PRO A 241 45.21 15.58 3.62
N ALA A 242 44.77 16.34 2.61
CA ALA A 242 45.62 16.76 1.50
C ALA A 242 46.78 17.62 2.03
N PRO A 243 48.02 17.44 1.54
CA PRO A 243 49.14 18.30 1.90
C PRO A 243 48.86 19.73 1.41
N GLY A 244 48.99 20.68 2.33
CA GLY A 244 48.82 22.12 2.08
C GLY A 244 50.04 22.78 1.45
#